data_AF-V7AQR4-F1
#
_entry.id   AF-V7AQR4-F1
#
_cell.length_a   1.000
_cell.length_b   1.000
_cell.length_c   1.000
_cell.angle_alpha   90.00
_cell.angle_beta   90.00
_cell.angle_gamma   90.00
#
_symmetry.space_group_name_H-M   'P 1'
#
loop_
_entity.id
_entity.type
_entity.pdbx_description
1 polymer ?
#
loop_
_entity_poly.entity_id
_entity_poly.type
_entity_poly.pdbx_seq_one_letter_code
_entity_poly.pdbx_strand_id
1 'polypeptide(L)'
;MVSGKGKKKQHRRVTVLPFPGFNSGIWGQCACNSTLRCGRSGVVERFCVQEIAMQAASSGIGYGLKYQARCISDVKADTDHTSFLAGTLSLKEENEVHLIRLSSNGTELFCEGLFSHPNEIWDLVSCPFDQRIFSTVYSNGETYGAAIWQIPELYGELNSPQLERITSLDTDSGKIKCILWWPSGRHDKLISINEENMYLWNLDVSKKTAQVQSQDSAGMLHKLSGGAWDPHDVSSVVATCESYLQFWDVRTMKKSISVECSHVCSVDYHPQKQHILVTAEHESGIHIWDVRKPKVPIQELPGHTHWAWTVKCNPEYDGMILSGGTDSTVNLWLASTNHDELTVERQVDSSARWVDPLLNSYSDYEDSIYGLTWSSREPWIFASLSYDGRVVVESVKSFIPKK
;
A
#
# COMPACT_ATOMS: atom_id res chain seq x y z
N MET A 1 -41.93 48.00 49.66
CA MET A 1 -42.28 46.59 49.96
C MET A 1 -42.59 45.88 48.66
N VAL A 2 -42.00 44.68 48.47
CA VAL A 2 -42.21 43.67 47.38
C VAL A 2 -41.81 44.14 45.97
N SER A 3 -40.63 43.83 45.42
CA SER A 3 -40.03 42.55 44.96
C SER A 3 -40.65 41.96 43.68
N GLY A 4 -39.82 41.75 42.66
CA GLY A 4 -40.18 41.07 41.41
C GLY A 4 -39.00 41.04 40.42
N LYS A 5 -38.36 39.87 40.27
CA LYS A 5 -37.14 39.59 39.49
C LYS A 5 -37.45 39.30 38.01
N GLY A 6 -36.50 39.62 37.12
CA GLY A 6 -36.44 39.10 35.74
C GLY A 6 -35.03 39.24 35.15
N LYS A 7 -34.39 38.12 34.78
CA LYS A 7 -32.94 37.95 34.53
C LYS A 7 -32.47 38.50 33.17
N LYS A 8 -31.31 39.18 33.15
CA LYS A 8 -30.50 39.49 31.94
C LYS A 8 -29.49 38.36 31.67
N LYS A 9 -29.39 37.92 30.40
CA LYS A 9 -28.35 37.02 29.88
C LYS A 9 -27.01 37.77 29.78
N GLN A 10 -25.94 37.18 30.33
CA GLN A 10 -24.55 37.65 30.16
C GLN A 10 -23.86 36.87 29.05
N HIS A 11 -23.21 37.59 28.12
CA HIS A 11 -22.18 37.07 27.22
C HIS A 11 -20.89 36.82 28.02
N ARG A 12 -20.29 35.63 27.87
CA ARG A 12 -18.92 35.38 28.31
C ARG A 12 -17.96 35.52 27.12
N ARG A 13 -17.07 36.50 27.22
CA ARG A 13 -15.80 36.56 26.48
C ARG A 13 -14.90 35.43 26.98
N VAL A 14 -14.27 34.71 26.06
CA VAL A 14 -13.17 33.79 26.36
C VAL A 14 -11.87 34.58 26.20
N THR A 15 -11.12 34.71 27.28
CA THR A 15 -9.78 35.30 27.32
C THR A 15 -8.78 34.18 27.05
N VAL A 16 -7.92 34.36 26.04
CA VAL A 16 -6.76 33.51 25.77
C VAL A 16 -5.65 33.89 26.76
N LEU A 17 -5.13 32.91 27.51
CA LEU A 17 -3.92 33.05 28.32
C LEU A 17 -2.81 32.17 27.72
N PRO A 18 -1.56 32.63 27.68
CA PRO A 18 -0.42 31.83 27.22
C PRO A 18 0.15 31.00 28.37
N PHE A 19 0.66 29.81 28.07
CA PHE A 19 1.45 28.97 28.99
C PHE A 19 2.71 28.46 28.23
N PRO A 20 3.78 28.08 28.95
CA PRO A 20 5.14 28.51 28.68
C PRO A 20 5.98 27.34 28.15
N GLY A 21 7.16 27.66 27.61
CA GLY A 21 8.15 26.66 27.25
C GLY A 21 8.69 25.90 28.46
N PHE A 22 9.04 24.64 28.25
CA PHE A 22 10.00 23.90 29.06
C PHE A 22 10.85 22.98 28.17
N ASN A 23 12.14 23.01 28.47
CA ASN A 23 13.21 22.25 27.85
C ASN A 23 13.48 20.98 28.68
N SER A 24 14.03 19.96 28.02
CA SER A 24 14.78 18.80 28.55
C SER A 24 14.04 17.70 29.32
N GLY A 25 14.42 16.44 29.03
CA GLY A 25 14.36 15.35 30.01
C GLY A 25 13.79 14.03 29.49
N ILE A 26 14.70 13.07 29.30
CA ILE A 26 14.49 11.64 29.04
C ILE A 26 13.58 11.02 30.14
N TRP A 27 13.00 9.84 29.82
CA TRP A 27 12.25 8.87 30.65
C TRP A 27 10.72 8.86 30.45
N GLY A 28 10.26 8.12 29.45
CA GLY A 28 8.86 7.68 29.34
C GLY A 28 8.70 6.25 29.84
N GLN A 29 8.26 6.09 31.08
CA GLN A 29 7.65 4.85 31.59
C GLN A 29 6.26 4.68 30.95
N CYS A 30 6.00 3.53 30.33
CA CYS A 30 4.68 3.13 29.88
C CYS A 30 3.80 2.78 31.10
N ALA A 31 2.71 3.53 31.31
CA ALA A 31 1.66 3.18 32.25
C ALA A 31 0.50 2.50 31.50
N CYS A 32 0.45 1.18 31.53
CA CYS A 32 -0.74 0.41 31.20
C CYS A 32 -1.76 0.56 32.35
N ASN A 33 -2.91 1.20 32.06
CA ASN A 33 -4.06 1.21 32.95
C ASN A 33 -5.20 0.42 32.31
N SER A 34 -5.37 -0.84 32.70
CA SER A 34 -6.68 -1.49 32.67
C SER A 34 -6.85 -2.35 33.91
N THR A 35 -7.72 -1.89 34.81
CA THR A 35 -8.18 -2.60 35.99
C THR A 35 -9.32 -3.53 35.59
N LEU A 36 -9.06 -4.84 35.53
CA LEU A 36 -10.10 -5.86 35.52
C LEU A 36 -10.00 -6.71 36.81
N ARG A 37 -11.08 -6.67 37.59
CA ARG A 37 -11.24 -7.41 38.85
C ARG A 37 -11.30 -8.90 38.58
N CYS A 38 -10.50 -9.64 39.35
CA CYS A 38 -10.37 -11.08 39.34
C CYS A 38 -11.64 -11.79 39.86
N GLY A 39 -12.13 -12.76 39.08
CA GLY A 39 -13.10 -13.78 39.46
C GLY A 39 -12.63 -15.14 38.92
N ARG A 40 -12.07 -15.96 39.81
CA ARG A 40 -11.61 -17.36 39.69
C ARG A 40 -12.08 -18.13 38.43
N SER A 41 -11.15 -18.45 37.53
CA SER A 41 -10.61 -19.81 37.26
C SER A 41 -10.03 -19.93 35.83
N GLY A 42 -8.72 -20.21 35.74
CA GLY A 42 -8.07 -20.76 34.54
C GLY A 42 -7.76 -19.78 33.40
N VAL A 43 -6.71 -18.97 33.55
CA VAL A 43 -6.10 -18.23 32.42
C VAL A 43 -4.76 -18.88 32.11
N VAL A 44 -4.60 -19.33 30.88
CA VAL A 44 -3.32 -19.68 30.27
C VAL A 44 -2.53 -18.38 30.13
N GLU A 45 -1.45 -18.23 30.89
CA GLU A 45 -0.51 -17.11 30.73
C GLU A 45 0.10 -17.19 29.33
N ARG A 46 -0.37 -16.34 28.41
CA ARG A 46 0.41 -15.98 27.22
C ARG A 46 1.56 -15.12 27.71
N PHE A 47 2.74 -15.72 27.84
CA PHE A 47 3.97 -14.98 27.98
C PHE A 47 4.13 -14.07 26.76
N CYS A 48 3.99 -12.77 26.97
CA CYS A 48 4.46 -11.77 26.03
C CYS A 48 5.98 -11.78 26.10
N VAL A 49 6.61 -12.67 25.32
CA VAL A 49 8.03 -12.56 25.03
C VAL A 49 8.14 -11.46 23.99
N GLN A 50 8.40 -10.25 24.46
CA GLN A 50 8.81 -9.15 23.60
C GLN A 50 10.26 -9.46 23.19
N GLU A 51 10.41 -10.33 22.20
CA GLU A 51 11.70 -10.58 21.57
C GLU A 51 12.11 -9.27 20.89
N ILE A 52 13.28 -8.77 21.31
CA ILE A 52 13.88 -7.56 20.75
C ILE A 52 14.25 -7.90 19.32
N ALA A 53 13.38 -7.57 18.37
CA ALA A 53 13.71 -7.57 16.96
C ALA A 53 15.01 -6.75 16.81
N MET A 54 16.04 -7.35 16.21
CA MET A 54 17.31 -6.66 15.95
C MET A 54 17.02 -5.43 15.08
N GLN A 55 17.06 -4.25 15.70
CA GLN A 55 17.01 -2.97 15.01
C GLN A 55 18.30 -2.80 14.20
N ALA A 56 18.29 -3.22 12.93
CA ALA A 56 19.33 -2.82 12.01
C ALA A 56 19.07 -1.38 11.58
N ALA A 57 20.03 -0.48 11.82
CA ALA A 57 19.95 0.88 11.29
C ALA A 57 19.80 0.82 9.76
N SER A 58 18.83 1.57 9.20
CA SER A 58 18.59 1.64 7.76
C SER A 58 19.87 2.06 7.03
N SER A 59 20.33 1.21 6.12
CA SER A 59 21.38 1.56 5.15
C SER A 59 20.80 2.25 3.90
N GLY A 60 19.50 2.50 3.92
CA GLY A 60 18.71 2.93 2.78
C GLY A 60 19.11 4.30 2.29
N ILE A 61 18.96 4.48 0.98
CA ILE A 61 19.22 5.74 0.32
C ILE A 61 17.91 6.51 0.27
N GLY A 62 17.93 7.74 0.79
CA GLY A 62 16.75 8.59 0.89
C GLY A 62 16.61 9.56 -0.28
N TYR A 63 15.37 9.84 -0.67
CA TYR A 63 14.98 10.94 -1.54
C TYR A 63 13.75 11.64 -0.94
N GLY A 64 13.75 12.98 -0.90
CA GLY A 64 12.64 13.76 -0.34
C GLY A 64 11.79 14.39 -1.44
N LEU A 65 10.49 14.14 -1.42
CA LEU A 65 9.51 14.90 -2.18
C LEU A 65 9.23 16.24 -1.47
N LYS A 66 8.77 17.21 -2.26
CA LYS A 66 8.47 18.56 -1.75
C LYS A 66 7.23 18.60 -0.86
N TYR A 67 6.28 17.70 -1.11
CA TYR A 67 4.96 17.66 -0.48
C TYR A 67 4.65 16.25 0.00
N GLN A 68 3.56 16.12 0.77
CA GLN A 68 3.06 14.82 1.18
C GLN A 68 2.80 13.91 -0.02
N ALA A 69 2.93 12.61 0.19
CA ALA A 69 2.77 11.62 -0.85
C ALA A 69 2.17 10.32 -0.29
N ARG A 70 1.44 9.57 -1.13
CA ARG A 70 0.80 8.30 -0.74
C ARG A 70 1.06 7.16 -1.71
N CYS A 71 1.48 7.46 -2.93
CA CYS A 71 1.64 6.47 -3.98
C CYS A 71 3.09 6.47 -4.51
N ILE A 72 3.62 5.26 -4.66
CA ILE A 72 4.90 4.97 -5.32
C ILE A 72 4.73 3.69 -6.13
N SER A 73 5.32 3.65 -7.32
CA SER A 73 5.30 2.50 -8.21
C SER A 73 6.69 2.30 -8.80
N ASP A 74 7.14 1.04 -8.89
CA ASP A 74 8.24 0.66 -9.77
C ASP A 74 7.90 1.04 -11.23
N VAL A 75 8.91 1.38 -12.03
CA VAL A 75 8.76 1.58 -13.48
C VAL A 75 9.12 0.27 -14.17
N LYS A 76 8.17 -0.67 -14.16
CA LYS A 76 8.40 -2.07 -14.54
C LYS A 76 8.95 -2.25 -15.97
N ALA A 77 8.62 -1.35 -16.87
CA ALA A 77 9.08 -1.38 -18.25
C ALA A 77 10.48 -0.76 -18.46
N ASP A 78 11.06 -0.11 -17.45
CA ASP A 78 12.45 0.38 -17.51
C ASP A 78 13.41 -0.77 -17.23
N THR A 79 13.97 -1.33 -18.31
CA THR A 79 14.91 -2.45 -18.22
C THR A 79 16.35 -2.00 -17.94
N ASP A 80 16.63 -0.72 -18.16
CA ASP A 80 17.99 -0.18 -18.13
C ASP A 80 18.35 0.30 -16.73
N HIS A 81 17.36 0.86 -16.01
CA HIS A 81 17.54 1.47 -14.70
C HIS A 81 16.57 0.95 -13.64
N THR A 82 16.99 1.00 -12.38
CA THR A 82 16.10 0.79 -11.24
C THR A 82 15.40 2.12 -10.94
N SER A 83 14.16 2.23 -11.42
CA SER A 83 13.40 3.48 -11.51
C SER A 83 12.05 3.37 -10.79
N PHE A 84 11.63 4.46 -10.16
CA PHE A 84 10.37 4.56 -9.43
C PHE A 84 9.63 5.85 -9.80
N LEU A 85 8.30 5.80 -9.84
CA LEU A 85 7.43 6.96 -9.93
C LEU A 85 6.78 7.21 -8.58
N ALA A 86 6.77 8.45 -8.11
CA ALA A 86 6.08 8.87 -6.90
C ALA A 86 5.21 10.11 -7.17
N GLY A 87 4.02 10.15 -6.59
CA GLY A 87 3.06 11.24 -6.77
C GLY A 87 2.80 12.01 -5.48
N THR A 88 2.80 13.34 -5.55
CA THR A 88 2.45 14.19 -4.42
C THR A 88 0.94 14.44 -4.28
N LEU A 89 0.54 14.85 -3.09
CA LEU A 89 -0.83 15.22 -2.76
C LEU A 89 -0.89 16.46 -1.85
N SER A 90 -1.38 17.55 -2.43
CA SER A 90 -1.60 18.82 -1.77
C SER A 90 -2.88 19.44 -2.33
N LEU A 91 -3.73 19.94 -1.44
CA LEU A 91 -4.91 20.74 -1.79
C LEU A 91 -4.58 22.20 -2.10
N LYS A 92 -3.38 22.66 -1.75
CA LYS A 92 -3.01 24.09 -1.78
C LYS A 92 -2.01 24.42 -2.87
N GLU A 93 -1.17 23.45 -3.21
CA GLU A 93 -0.01 23.62 -4.07
C GLU A 93 -0.19 22.78 -5.33
N GLU A 94 0.56 23.10 -6.39
CA GLU A 94 0.61 22.28 -7.59
C GLU A 94 1.26 20.93 -7.26
N ASN A 95 0.59 19.84 -7.66
CA ASN A 95 1.09 18.49 -7.41
C ASN A 95 2.12 18.11 -8.48
N GLU A 96 2.89 17.08 -8.19
CA GLU A 96 4.09 16.71 -8.93
C GLU A 96 4.18 15.18 -9.00
N VAL A 97 4.61 14.68 -10.16
CA VAL A 97 5.05 13.30 -10.35
C VAL A 97 6.57 13.31 -10.49
N HIS A 98 7.25 12.53 -9.67
CA HIS A 98 8.70 12.38 -9.67
C HIS A 98 9.07 11.04 -10.30
N LEU A 99 9.91 11.06 -11.32
CA LEU A 99 10.64 9.90 -11.83
C LEU A 99 12.01 9.86 -11.13
N ILE A 100 12.11 8.96 -10.16
CA ILE A 100 13.27 8.78 -9.28
C ILE A 100 14.08 7.60 -9.82
N ARG A 101 15.39 7.77 -9.95
CA ARG A 101 16.31 6.71 -10.38
C ARG A 101 17.36 6.44 -9.33
N LEU A 102 17.69 5.16 -9.18
CA LEU A 102 18.86 4.71 -8.44
C LEU A 102 20.09 4.80 -9.34
N SER A 103 21.16 5.41 -8.85
CA SER A 103 22.44 5.49 -9.54
C SER A 103 22.99 4.09 -9.85
N SER A 104 23.78 3.97 -10.92
CA SER A 104 24.31 2.66 -11.36
C SER A 104 25.23 1.98 -10.35
N ASN A 105 25.85 2.74 -9.46
CA ASN A 105 26.65 2.24 -8.34
C ASN A 105 25.79 1.96 -7.08
N GLY A 106 24.49 2.28 -7.10
CA GLY A 106 23.56 2.04 -6.01
C GLY A 106 23.85 2.85 -4.75
N THR A 107 24.32 4.09 -4.88
CA THR A 107 24.69 4.96 -3.74
C THR A 107 23.82 6.18 -3.58
N GLU A 108 23.14 6.62 -4.64
CA GLU A 108 22.39 7.87 -4.66
C GLU A 108 21.06 7.70 -5.42
N LEU A 109 20.03 8.40 -4.94
CA LEU A 109 18.78 8.59 -5.66
C LEU A 109 18.75 9.99 -6.23
N PHE A 110 18.35 10.11 -7.49
CA PHE A 110 18.15 11.41 -8.13
C PHE A 110 16.82 11.45 -8.87
N CYS A 111 16.26 12.65 -8.98
CA CYS A 111 15.07 12.89 -9.78
C CYS A 111 15.50 13.14 -11.22
N GLU A 112 15.16 12.22 -12.12
CA GLU A 112 15.43 12.40 -13.54
C GLU A 112 14.33 13.22 -14.22
N GLY A 113 13.09 13.07 -13.78
CA GLY A 113 11.93 13.79 -14.32
C GLY A 113 11.04 14.31 -13.21
N LEU A 114 10.73 15.60 -13.26
CA LEU A 114 9.74 16.24 -12.38
C LEU A 114 8.62 16.77 -13.26
N PHE A 115 7.39 16.34 -13.01
CA PHE A 115 6.27 16.68 -13.89
C PHE A 115 5.09 17.24 -13.11
N SER A 116 4.57 18.39 -13.55
CA SER A 116 3.37 18.99 -12.95
C SER A 116 2.14 18.11 -13.11
N HIS A 117 1.33 18.01 -12.05
CA HIS A 117 0.04 17.35 -12.03
C HIS A 117 -1.00 18.28 -11.37
N PRO A 118 -2.19 18.47 -11.97
CA PRO A 118 -3.14 19.50 -11.52
C PRO A 118 -3.89 19.17 -10.23
N ASN A 119 -3.92 17.89 -9.82
CA ASN A 119 -4.79 17.37 -8.76
C ASN A 119 -4.00 16.51 -7.76
N GLU A 120 -4.56 16.27 -6.57
CA GLU A 120 -3.96 15.36 -5.58
C GLU A 120 -3.88 13.94 -6.15
N ILE A 121 -2.71 13.31 -6.06
CA ILE A 121 -2.50 11.96 -6.59
C ILE A 121 -2.70 10.94 -5.47
N TRP A 122 -3.74 10.11 -5.62
CA TRP A 122 -4.15 9.11 -4.62
C TRP A 122 -3.64 7.70 -4.95
N ASP A 123 -3.54 7.38 -6.24
CA ASP A 123 -2.93 6.14 -6.74
C ASP A 123 -2.11 6.46 -8.00
N LEU A 124 -1.02 5.73 -8.19
CA LEU A 124 -0.10 5.88 -9.31
C LEU A 124 0.47 4.52 -9.65
N VAL A 125 0.30 4.08 -10.90
CA VAL A 125 0.79 2.78 -11.37
C VAL A 125 1.41 2.91 -12.75
N SER A 126 2.65 2.45 -12.89
CA SER A 126 3.35 2.44 -14.19
C SER A 126 2.76 1.40 -15.14
N CYS A 127 2.83 1.70 -16.44
CA CYS A 127 2.49 0.73 -17.46
C CYS A 127 3.57 -0.38 -17.49
N PRO A 128 3.19 -1.67 -17.48
CA PRO A 128 4.14 -2.77 -17.49
C PRO A 128 4.88 -2.97 -18.83
N PHE A 129 4.50 -2.25 -19.89
CA PHE A 129 5.02 -2.45 -21.25
C PHE A 129 5.64 -1.21 -21.89
N ASP A 130 5.44 -0.02 -21.34
CA ASP A 130 6.04 1.23 -21.82
C ASP A 130 6.42 2.10 -20.63
N GLN A 131 7.71 2.37 -20.46
CA GLN A 131 8.25 3.11 -19.32
C GLN A 131 7.78 4.56 -19.24
N ARG A 132 7.25 5.12 -20.34
CA ARG A 132 6.75 6.49 -20.40
C ARG A 132 5.26 6.59 -20.10
N ILE A 133 4.53 5.48 -20.05
CA ILE A 133 3.09 5.49 -19.82
C ILE A 133 2.80 5.10 -18.38
N PHE A 134 1.88 5.81 -17.74
CA PHE A 134 1.39 5.46 -16.41
C PHE A 134 -0.03 5.97 -16.18
N SER A 135 -0.68 5.45 -15.15
CA SER A 135 -2.01 5.88 -14.73
C SER A 135 -1.93 6.62 -13.41
N THR A 136 -2.78 7.64 -13.23
CA THR A 136 -3.06 8.22 -11.92
C THR A 136 -4.54 8.12 -11.57
N VAL A 137 -4.84 7.89 -10.30
CA VAL A 137 -6.12 8.23 -9.69
C VAL A 137 -5.92 9.51 -8.91
N TYR A 138 -6.80 10.47 -9.11
CA TYR A 138 -6.66 11.81 -8.53
C TYR A 138 -7.97 12.36 -7.98
N SER A 139 -7.84 13.35 -7.11
CA SER A 139 -8.94 14.12 -6.53
C SER A 139 -8.73 15.61 -6.77
N ASN A 140 -9.79 16.30 -7.20
CA ASN A 140 -9.81 17.77 -7.27
C ASN A 140 -10.45 18.41 -6.02
N GLY A 141 -10.65 17.63 -4.96
CA GLY A 141 -11.31 18.05 -3.72
C GLY A 141 -12.82 17.78 -3.68
N GLU A 142 -13.47 17.67 -4.85
CA GLU A 142 -14.91 17.41 -4.96
C GLU A 142 -15.20 16.00 -5.50
N THR A 143 -14.43 15.61 -6.51
CA THR A 143 -14.63 14.39 -7.29
C THR A 143 -13.32 13.63 -7.46
N TYR A 144 -13.44 12.34 -7.70
CA TYR A 144 -12.32 11.45 -8.00
C TYR A 144 -12.36 11.11 -9.48
N GLY A 145 -11.22 11.11 -10.13
CA GLY A 145 -11.06 10.71 -11.53
C GLY A 145 -9.79 9.89 -11.71
N ALA A 146 -9.62 9.33 -12.90
CA ALA A 146 -8.39 8.68 -13.27
C ALA A 146 -8.00 9.07 -14.70
N ALA A 147 -6.70 9.10 -14.98
CA ALA A 147 -6.19 9.43 -16.30
C ALA A 147 -4.93 8.64 -16.63
N ILE A 148 -4.71 8.46 -17.93
CA ILE A 148 -3.51 7.87 -18.48
C ILE A 148 -2.62 8.98 -19.03
N TRP A 149 -1.36 8.95 -18.64
CA TRP A 149 -0.37 9.98 -18.92
C TRP A 149 0.79 9.39 -19.70
N GLN A 150 1.44 10.25 -20.48
CA GLN A 150 2.68 9.96 -21.17
C GLN A 150 3.75 10.97 -20.75
N ILE A 151 4.92 10.44 -20.39
CA ILE A 151 6.14 11.20 -20.14
C ILE A 151 6.66 11.69 -21.52
N PRO A 152 6.85 13.01 -21.71
CA PRO A 152 7.39 13.58 -22.95
C PRO A 152 8.78 13.02 -23.30
N GLU A 153 9.22 13.04 -24.55
CA GLU A 153 10.55 12.51 -24.96
C GLU A 153 11.74 13.32 -24.44
N LEU A 154 11.58 14.63 -24.29
CA LEU A 154 12.65 15.56 -23.92
C LEU A 154 12.55 15.97 -22.43
N TYR A 155 12.25 15.02 -21.56
CA TYR A 155 12.24 15.27 -20.12
C TYR A 155 13.69 15.38 -19.60
N GLY A 156 14.03 16.53 -19.01
CA GLY A 156 15.40 16.85 -18.55
C GLY A 156 16.01 18.13 -19.15
N GLU A 157 15.45 18.65 -20.25
CA GLU A 157 15.90 19.93 -20.85
C GLU A 157 15.10 21.15 -20.36
N LEU A 158 13.91 20.92 -19.80
CA LEU A 158 12.98 21.94 -19.31
C LEU A 158 12.78 21.80 -17.80
N ASN A 159 12.64 22.93 -17.11
CA ASN A 159 12.20 22.95 -15.71
C ASN A 159 10.73 22.53 -15.66
N SER A 160 10.46 21.32 -15.20
CA SER A 160 9.13 20.73 -14.98
C SER A 160 8.21 20.68 -16.21
N PRO A 161 8.50 19.82 -17.21
CA PRO A 161 7.60 19.65 -18.35
C PRO A 161 6.22 19.13 -17.92
N GLN A 162 5.16 19.59 -18.61
CA GLN A 162 3.80 19.09 -18.37
C GLN A 162 3.65 17.66 -18.88
N LEU A 163 2.96 16.82 -18.11
CA LEU A 163 2.56 15.48 -18.56
C LEU A 163 1.57 15.59 -19.72
N GLU A 164 1.75 14.74 -20.72
CA GLU A 164 0.77 14.61 -21.80
C GLU A 164 -0.35 13.68 -21.36
N ARG A 165 -1.57 14.21 -21.21
CA ARG A 165 -2.74 13.37 -20.93
C ARG A 165 -3.15 12.63 -22.20
N ILE A 166 -3.01 11.30 -22.20
CA ILE A 166 -3.50 10.44 -23.28
C ILE A 166 -5.02 10.41 -23.22
N THR A 167 -5.62 10.03 -22.08
CA THR A 167 -7.07 9.90 -21.98
C THR A 167 -7.51 9.90 -20.51
N SER A 168 -8.78 10.24 -20.25
CA SER A 168 -9.41 10.10 -18.93
C SER A 168 -10.24 8.82 -18.86
N LEU A 169 -10.30 8.24 -17.67
CA LEU A 169 -11.11 7.07 -17.34
C LEU A 169 -12.31 7.52 -16.52
N ASP A 170 -13.17 8.33 -17.12
CA ASP A 170 -14.31 8.92 -16.44
C ASP A 170 -15.42 7.87 -16.29
N THR A 171 -15.78 7.53 -15.05
CA THR A 171 -16.90 6.64 -14.74
C THR A 171 -18.14 7.43 -14.37
N ASP A 172 -19.33 6.94 -14.74
CA ASP A 172 -20.61 7.63 -14.52
C ASP A 172 -20.95 7.89 -13.03
N SER A 173 -20.36 7.13 -12.09
CA SER A 173 -20.56 7.28 -10.65
C SER A 173 -19.42 6.68 -9.83
N GLY A 174 -19.26 7.16 -8.59
CA GLY A 174 -18.39 6.54 -7.57
C GLY A 174 -16.96 7.07 -7.54
N LYS A 175 -16.30 6.93 -6.38
CA LYS A 175 -14.90 7.35 -6.22
C LYS A 175 -13.97 6.26 -6.74
N ILE A 176 -13.22 6.54 -7.81
CA ILE A 176 -12.18 5.63 -8.28
C ILE A 176 -11.12 5.48 -7.19
N LYS A 177 -10.71 4.25 -6.91
CA LYS A 177 -9.76 3.89 -5.85
C LYS A 177 -8.42 3.45 -6.39
N CYS A 178 -8.41 2.62 -7.42
CA CYS A 178 -7.17 2.15 -8.03
C CYS A 178 -7.33 1.78 -9.50
N ILE A 179 -6.19 1.71 -10.19
CA ILE A 179 -6.06 1.23 -11.57
C ILE A 179 -5.16 -0.01 -11.58
N LEU A 180 -5.59 -1.05 -12.29
CA LEU A 180 -4.83 -2.29 -12.48
C LEU A 180 -4.56 -2.49 -13.97
N TRP A 181 -3.31 -2.25 -14.40
CA TRP A 181 -2.88 -2.51 -15.77
C TRP A 181 -3.03 -3.98 -16.13
N TRP A 182 -3.41 -4.25 -17.38
CA TRP A 182 -3.51 -5.61 -17.86
C TRP A 182 -2.14 -6.30 -17.83
N PRO A 183 -2.00 -7.50 -17.25
CA PRO A 183 -0.70 -8.04 -16.86
C PRO A 183 0.09 -8.71 -17.99
N SER A 184 -0.52 -8.95 -19.17
CA SER A 184 0.14 -9.64 -20.28
C SER A 184 -0.19 -9.04 -21.65
N GLY A 185 0.76 -9.08 -22.59
CA GLY A 185 0.51 -8.61 -23.95
C GLY A 185 0.86 -7.13 -24.14
N ARG A 186 -0.13 -6.28 -24.42
CA ARG A 186 0.07 -4.85 -24.73
C ARG A 186 -0.61 -3.96 -23.70
N HIS A 187 -0.27 -2.68 -23.72
CA HIS A 187 -0.85 -1.65 -22.87
C HIS A 187 -2.19 -1.12 -23.41
N ASP A 188 -3.02 -2.00 -23.98
CA ASP A 188 -4.32 -1.69 -24.60
C ASP A 188 -5.51 -1.99 -23.67
N LYS A 189 -5.27 -2.55 -22.48
CA LYS A 189 -6.30 -2.85 -21.50
C LYS A 189 -5.87 -2.51 -20.08
N LEU A 190 -6.87 -2.19 -19.27
CA LEU A 190 -6.73 -2.03 -17.83
C LEU A 190 -8.07 -2.18 -17.14
N ILE A 191 -8.03 -2.31 -15.82
CA ILE A 191 -9.21 -2.26 -14.96
C ILE A 191 -9.15 -1.00 -14.11
N SER A 192 -10.29 -0.33 -13.94
CA SER A 192 -10.47 0.64 -12.86
C SER A 192 -11.44 0.09 -11.83
N ILE A 193 -11.09 0.24 -10.55
CA ILE A 193 -11.95 -0.13 -9.43
C ILE A 193 -12.39 1.16 -8.74
N ASN A 194 -13.70 1.37 -8.64
CA ASN A 194 -14.28 2.43 -7.82
C ASN A 194 -15.06 1.83 -6.64
N GLU A 195 -15.62 2.65 -5.76
CA GLU A 195 -16.30 2.16 -4.55
C GLU A 195 -17.41 1.12 -4.83
N GLU A 196 -18.07 1.14 -6.00
CA GLU A 196 -19.26 0.31 -6.24
C GLU A 196 -19.10 -0.69 -7.38
N ASN A 197 -18.20 -0.42 -8.33
CA ASN A 197 -18.14 -1.06 -9.63
C ASN A 197 -16.70 -1.31 -10.07
N MET A 198 -16.55 -2.32 -10.92
CA MET A 198 -15.31 -2.61 -11.64
C MET A 198 -15.54 -2.43 -13.13
N TYR A 199 -14.60 -1.77 -13.81
CA TYR A 199 -14.67 -1.48 -15.25
C TYR A 199 -13.45 -2.05 -15.95
N LEU A 200 -13.68 -2.81 -17.02
CA LEU A 200 -12.65 -3.21 -17.97
C LEU A 200 -12.62 -2.20 -19.11
N TRP A 201 -11.45 -1.61 -19.36
CA TRP A 201 -11.24 -0.60 -20.38
C TRP A 201 -10.41 -1.15 -21.53
N ASN A 202 -10.75 -0.72 -22.75
CA ASN A 202 -9.87 -0.76 -23.91
C ASN A 202 -9.28 0.62 -24.15
N LEU A 203 -7.98 0.67 -24.36
CA LEU A 203 -7.19 1.87 -24.62
C LEU A 203 -6.68 1.87 -26.05
N ASP A 204 -6.90 2.98 -26.74
CA ASP A 204 -6.22 3.29 -28.01
C ASP A 204 -5.33 4.51 -27.78
N VAL A 205 -4.06 4.26 -27.48
CA VAL A 205 -3.07 5.31 -27.22
C VAL A 205 -2.87 6.21 -28.45
N SER A 206 -2.94 5.63 -29.66
CA SER A 206 -2.76 6.38 -30.91
C SER A 206 -3.88 7.39 -31.14
N LYS A 207 -5.12 7.03 -30.76
CA LYS A 207 -6.29 7.89 -30.85
C LYS A 207 -6.57 8.69 -29.58
N LYS A 208 -5.82 8.45 -28.50
CA LYS A 208 -6.01 9.11 -27.20
C LYS A 208 -7.41 8.88 -26.62
N THR A 209 -7.92 7.65 -26.74
CA THR A 209 -9.27 7.29 -26.29
C THR A 209 -9.26 6.06 -25.40
N ALA A 210 -10.10 6.08 -24.36
CA ALA A 210 -10.48 4.91 -23.58
C ALA A 210 -11.98 4.61 -23.78
N GLN A 211 -12.33 3.33 -23.82
CA GLN A 211 -13.73 2.89 -23.87
C GLN A 211 -13.96 1.74 -22.89
N VAL A 212 -15.06 1.79 -22.16
CA VAL A 212 -15.48 0.69 -21.29
C VAL A 212 -15.89 -0.49 -22.17
N GLN A 213 -15.16 -1.60 -22.06
CA GLN A 213 -15.49 -2.86 -22.72
C GLN A 213 -16.62 -3.59 -21.98
N SER A 214 -16.52 -3.64 -20.66
CA SER A 214 -17.47 -4.32 -19.78
C SER A 214 -17.36 -3.79 -18.36
N GLN A 215 -18.46 -3.84 -17.62
CA GLN A 215 -18.54 -3.39 -16.24
C GLN A 215 -19.54 -4.25 -15.47
N ASP A 216 -19.37 -4.34 -14.15
CA ASP A 216 -20.37 -4.90 -13.24
C ASP A 216 -20.19 -4.34 -11.82
N SER A 217 -21.22 -4.47 -11.00
CA SER A 217 -21.28 -3.92 -9.65
C SER A 217 -20.88 -4.95 -8.59
N ALA A 218 -20.09 -4.51 -7.61
CA ALA A 218 -19.78 -5.27 -6.41
C ALA A 218 -21.04 -5.56 -5.58
N GLY A 219 -22.11 -4.77 -5.77
CA GLY A 219 -23.37 -4.84 -5.05
C GLY A 219 -23.45 -3.76 -3.95
N MET A 220 -24.68 -3.33 -3.62
CA MET A 220 -24.94 -2.12 -2.81
C MET A 220 -24.30 -2.08 -1.40
N LEU A 221 -23.87 -3.23 -0.87
CA LEU A 221 -23.30 -3.35 0.48
C LEU A 221 -21.78 -3.49 0.49
N HIS A 222 -21.15 -3.55 -0.69
CA HIS A 222 -19.72 -3.82 -0.81
C HIS A 222 -19.02 -2.59 -1.38
N LYS A 223 -18.21 -1.93 -0.54
CA LYS A 223 -17.38 -0.81 -0.96
C LYS A 223 -15.99 -1.31 -1.32
N LEU A 224 -15.66 -1.32 -2.61
CA LEU A 224 -14.34 -1.72 -3.05
C LEU A 224 -13.31 -0.62 -2.70
N SER A 225 -12.11 -1.04 -2.31
CA SER A 225 -11.02 -0.15 -1.89
C SER A 225 -9.74 -0.32 -2.69
N GLY A 226 -9.56 -1.45 -3.38
CA GLY A 226 -8.32 -1.86 -4.02
C GLY A 226 -8.46 -3.20 -4.72
N GLY A 227 -7.36 -3.72 -5.27
CA GLY A 227 -7.33 -5.05 -5.86
C GLY A 227 -5.96 -5.44 -6.40
N ALA A 228 -5.86 -6.69 -6.87
CA ALA A 228 -4.68 -7.23 -7.51
C ALA A 228 -5.06 -8.25 -8.59
N TRP A 229 -4.25 -8.32 -9.65
CA TRP A 229 -4.35 -9.36 -10.67
C TRP A 229 -3.76 -10.68 -10.16
N ASP A 230 -4.39 -11.79 -10.49
CA ASP A 230 -3.78 -13.11 -10.28
C ASP A 230 -2.66 -13.31 -11.33
N PRO A 231 -1.38 -13.47 -10.91
CA PRO A 231 -0.27 -13.68 -11.83
C PRO A 231 -0.34 -15.04 -12.54
N HIS A 232 -1.16 -15.97 -12.06
CA HIS A 232 -1.33 -17.31 -12.62
C HIS A 232 -2.56 -17.44 -13.52
N ASP A 233 -3.51 -16.50 -13.45
CA ASP A 233 -4.69 -16.45 -14.29
C ASP A 233 -5.05 -15.01 -14.67
N VAL A 234 -4.73 -14.63 -15.90
CA VAL A 234 -5.04 -13.31 -16.49
C VAL A 234 -6.54 -13.01 -16.58
N SER A 235 -7.42 -13.96 -16.31
CA SER A 235 -8.86 -13.70 -16.23
C SER A 235 -9.37 -13.46 -14.81
N SER A 236 -8.50 -13.55 -13.80
CA SER A 236 -8.86 -13.48 -12.39
C SER A 236 -8.29 -12.23 -11.72
N VAL A 237 -9.16 -11.52 -10.99
CA VAL A 237 -8.80 -10.36 -10.16
C VAL A 237 -9.40 -10.53 -8.78
N VAL A 238 -8.64 -10.19 -7.75
CA VAL A 238 -9.19 -10.01 -6.40
C VAL A 238 -9.38 -8.52 -6.15
N ALA A 239 -10.53 -8.16 -5.60
CA ALA A 239 -10.86 -6.82 -5.14
C ALA A 239 -11.04 -6.82 -3.61
N THR A 240 -10.50 -5.81 -2.95
CA THR A 240 -10.63 -5.63 -1.50
C THR A 240 -11.89 -4.84 -1.18
N CYS A 241 -12.57 -5.22 -0.11
CA CYS A 241 -13.75 -4.55 0.44
C CYS A 241 -13.63 -4.52 1.98
N GLU A 242 -14.37 -3.64 2.65
CA GLU A 242 -14.33 -3.47 4.12
C GLU A 242 -14.45 -4.77 4.94
N SER A 243 -15.18 -5.78 4.45
CA SER A 243 -15.38 -7.05 5.19
C SER A 243 -15.17 -8.30 4.33
N TYR A 244 -14.73 -8.14 3.08
CA TYR A 244 -14.59 -9.26 2.16
C TYR A 244 -13.45 -9.04 1.17
N LEU A 245 -12.86 -10.14 0.72
CA LEU A 245 -12.17 -10.23 -0.56
C LEU A 245 -13.15 -10.77 -1.60
N GLN A 246 -13.28 -10.09 -2.73
CA GLN A 246 -14.12 -10.53 -3.84
C GLN A 246 -13.24 -10.97 -5.00
N PHE A 247 -13.45 -12.19 -5.48
CA PHE A 247 -12.78 -12.71 -6.67
C PHE A 247 -13.67 -12.52 -7.88
N TRP A 248 -13.08 -12.05 -8.97
CA TRP A 248 -13.78 -11.67 -10.18
C TRP A 248 -13.21 -12.40 -11.39
N ASP A 249 -14.10 -12.93 -12.24
CA ASP A 249 -13.74 -13.39 -13.58
C ASP A 249 -13.96 -12.23 -14.57
N VAL A 250 -12.87 -11.65 -15.05
CA VAL A 250 -12.85 -10.48 -15.94
C VAL A 250 -13.43 -10.78 -17.33
N ARG A 251 -13.45 -12.05 -17.76
CA ARG A 251 -14.07 -12.43 -19.06
C ARG A 251 -15.59 -12.27 -19.01
N THR A 252 -16.18 -12.50 -17.85
CA THR A 252 -17.63 -12.38 -17.63
C THR A 252 -18.01 -11.12 -16.85
N MET A 253 -17.03 -10.43 -16.26
CA MET A 253 -17.18 -9.38 -15.25
C MET A 253 -18.07 -9.80 -14.09
N LYS A 254 -18.00 -11.05 -13.64
CA LYS A 254 -18.82 -11.53 -12.52
C LYS A 254 -17.98 -11.98 -11.34
N LYS A 255 -18.53 -11.78 -10.14
CA LYS A 255 -17.99 -12.33 -8.90
C LYS A 255 -18.07 -13.86 -8.92
N SER A 256 -16.96 -14.52 -8.64
CA SER A 256 -16.85 -15.97 -8.53
C SER A 256 -17.01 -16.43 -7.09
N ILE A 257 -16.20 -15.90 -6.18
CA ILE A 257 -16.13 -16.28 -4.76
C ILE A 257 -15.94 -15.01 -3.92
N SER A 258 -16.50 -15.01 -2.70
CA SER A 258 -16.18 -14.01 -1.68
C SER A 258 -15.63 -14.69 -0.43
N VAL A 259 -14.60 -14.10 0.16
CA VAL A 259 -13.96 -14.56 1.39
C VAL A 259 -14.11 -13.49 2.44
N GLU A 260 -14.55 -13.86 3.64
CA GLU A 260 -14.70 -12.91 4.75
C GLU A 260 -13.34 -12.60 5.37
N CYS A 261 -12.97 -11.32 5.37
CA CYS A 261 -11.72 -10.80 5.92
C CYS A 261 -12.02 -9.46 6.59
N SER A 262 -11.32 -9.08 7.66
CA SER A 262 -11.64 -7.85 8.39
C SER A 262 -10.80 -6.67 7.86
N HIS A 263 -11.44 -5.67 7.26
CA HIS A 263 -10.82 -4.39 6.89
C HIS A 263 -9.48 -4.53 6.14
N VAL A 264 -9.54 -5.17 4.97
CA VAL A 264 -8.36 -5.33 4.11
C VAL A 264 -8.02 -4.01 3.41
N CYS A 265 -6.84 -3.47 3.67
CA CYS A 265 -6.30 -2.29 3.00
C CYS A 265 -5.58 -2.63 1.69
N SER A 266 -4.89 -3.77 1.67
CA SER A 266 -4.03 -4.17 0.56
C SER A 266 -4.03 -5.68 0.43
N VAL A 267 -3.90 -6.14 -0.81
CA VAL A 267 -3.82 -7.55 -1.18
C VAL A 267 -2.77 -7.70 -2.27
N ASP A 268 -2.03 -8.79 -2.21
CA ASP A 268 -1.12 -9.18 -3.27
C ASP A 268 -1.09 -10.70 -3.44
N TYR A 269 -0.83 -11.16 -4.65
CA TYR A 269 -0.73 -12.59 -4.94
C TYR A 269 0.70 -13.07 -4.82
N HIS A 270 0.85 -14.33 -4.42
CA HIS A 270 2.15 -14.97 -4.46
C HIS A 270 2.57 -15.24 -5.94
N PRO A 271 3.72 -14.74 -6.41
CA PRO A 271 4.06 -14.82 -7.83
C PRO A 271 4.41 -16.23 -8.30
N GLN A 272 4.97 -17.09 -7.45
CA GLN A 272 5.37 -18.47 -7.80
C GLN A 272 4.37 -19.54 -7.37
N LYS A 273 3.56 -19.30 -6.33
CA LYS A 273 2.63 -20.29 -5.77
C LYS A 273 1.18 -19.94 -6.11
N GLN A 274 0.57 -20.78 -6.94
CA GLN A 274 -0.85 -20.67 -7.26
C GLN A 274 -1.70 -20.72 -5.99
N HIS A 275 -2.81 -19.99 -6.01
CA HIS A 275 -3.81 -19.97 -4.95
C HIS A 275 -3.38 -19.35 -3.62
N ILE A 276 -2.15 -18.82 -3.52
CA ILE A 276 -1.67 -18.12 -2.34
C ILE A 276 -1.79 -16.61 -2.54
N LEU A 277 -2.39 -15.93 -1.57
CA LEU A 277 -2.43 -14.47 -1.51
C LEU A 277 -2.08 -13.99 -0.11
N VAL A 278 -1.70 -12.72 -0.01
CA VAL A 278 -1.34 -12.06 1.23
C VAL A 278 -2.19 -10.81 1.39
N THR A 279 -2.75 -10.58 2.59
CA THR A 279 -3.55 -9.40 2.91
C THR A 279 -2.92 -8.58 4.03
N ALA A 280 -3.05 -7.25 3.93
CA ALA A 280 -2.82 -6.32 5.03
C ALA A 280 -4.15 -5.88 5.62
N GLU A 281 -4.33 -6.15 6.92
CA GLU A 281 -5.56 -5.87 7.67
C GLU A 281 -5.26 -4.91 8.83
N HIS A 282 -6.21 -4.04 9.15
CA HIS A 282 -6.03 -2.97 10.15
C HIS A 282 -5.53 -3.48 11.51
N GLU A 283 -6.23 -4.38 12.17
CA GLU A 283 -5.94 -4.73 13.58
C GLU A 283 -5.21 -6.07 13.72
N SER A 284 -5.29 -6.93 12.71
CA SER A 284 -4.85 -8.33 12.76
C SER A 284 -3.47 -8.53 12.12
N GLY A 285 -2.93 -7.53 11.41
CA GLY A 285 -1.63 -7.60 10.77
C GLY A 285 -1.68 -8.21 9.37
N ILE A 286 -0.66 -8.99 9.01
CA ILE A 286 -0.55 -9.59 7.68
C ILE A 286 -1.01 -11.05 7.70
N HIS A 287 -1.86 -11.43 6.76
CA HIS A 287 -2.40 -12.80 6.66
C HIS A 287 -2.05 -13.43 5.33
N ILE A 288 -1.70 -14.72 5.37
CA ILE A 288 -1.43 -15.52 4.19
C ILE A 288 -2.57 -16.50 4.01
N TRP A 289 -3.19 -16.52 2.83
CA TRP A 289 -4.39 -17.30 2.55
C TRP A 289 -4.16 -18.33 1.44
N ASP A 290 -4.80 -19.49 1.57
CA ASP A 290 -5.01 -20.42 0.47
C ASP A 290 -6.45 -20.23 -0.02
N VAL A 291 -6.64 -19.72 -1.25
CA VAL A 291 -7.98 -19.45 -1.79
C VAL A 291 -8.81 -20.71 -1.98
N ARG A 292 -8.19 -21.90 -1.98
CA ARG A 292 -8.90 -23.19 -2.01
C ARG A 292 -9.50 -23.55 -0.66
N LYS A 293 -8.99 -22.96 0.43
CA LYS A 293 -9.44 -23.17 1.82
C LYS A 293 -9.61 -21.83 2.55
N PRO A 294 -10.51 -20.94 2.07
CA PRO A 294 -10.54 -19.54 2.49
C PRO A 294 -11.17 -19.30 3.88
N LYS A 295 -11.38 -20.35 4.69
CA LYS A 295 -12.05 -20.21 6.00
C LYS A 295 -11.11 -19.68 7.07
N VAL A 296 -9.82 -19.97 6.95
CA VAL A 296 -8.80 -19.62 7.94
C VAL A 296 -7.51 -19.32 7.18
N PRO A 297 -6.75 -18.28 7.57
CA PRO A 297 -5.41 -18.04 7.05
C PRO A 297 -4.47 -19.23 7.33
N ILE A 298 -3.52 -19.45 6.42
CA ILE A 298 -2.44 -20.43 6.59
C ILE A 298 -1.48 -19.96 7.68
N GLN A 299 -1.16 -18.66 7.66
CA GLN A 299 -0.21 -18.03 8.56
C GLN A 299 -0.64 -16.59 8.84
N GLU A 300 -0.44 -16.15 10.08
CA GLU A 300 -0.62 -14.78 10.54
C GLU A 300 0.75 -14.22 10.93
N LEU A 301 1.05 -13.00 10.51
CA LEU A 301 2.32 -12.32 10.78
C LEU A 301 2.04 -11.06 11.62
N PRO A 302 2.11 -11.17 12.96
CA PRO A 302 1.85 -10.07 13.87
C PRO A 302 3.12 -9.23 14.08
N GLY A 303 3.31 -8.17 13.28
CA GLY A 303 4.45 -7.26 13.43
C GLY A 303 4.12 -5.78 13.49
N HIS A 304 2.95 -5.40 12.98
CA HIS A 304 2.53 -4.00 13.05
C HIS A 304 1.87 -3.70 14.40
N THR A 305 2.22 -2.57 14.98
CA THR A 305 1.68 -2.07 16.25
C THR A 305 0.46 -1.16 16.07
N HIS A 306 0.17 -0.79 14.82
CA HIS A 306 -1.03 -0.09 14.37
C HIS A 306 -1.45 -0.65 13.00
N TRP A 307 -2.32 0.05 12.26
CA TRP A 307 -2.87 -0.44 10.98
C TRP A 307 -1.80 -0.78 9.96
N ALA A 308 -1.78 -2.06 9.54
CA ALA A 308 -1.07 -2.51 8.35
C ALA A 308 -1.79 -1.96 7.11
N TRP A 309 -1.08 -1.17 6.31
CA TRP A 309 -1.67 -0.41 5.20
C TRP A 309 -1.41 -1.06 3.85
N THR A 310 -0.19 -1.54 3.63
CA THR A 310 0.25 -2.04 2.32
C THR A 310 1.06 -3.33 2.48
N VAL A 311 0.91 -4.25 1.54
CA VAL A 311 1.66 -5.50 1.48
C VAL A 311 2.08 -5.81 0.05
N LYS A 312 3.29 -6.34 -0.13
CA LYS A 312 3.83 -6.75 -1.43
C LYS A 312 4.64 -8.04 -1.34
N CYS A 313 4.26 -9.02 -2.15
CA CYS A 313 5.04 -10.23 -2.34
C CYS A 313 6.25 -9.95 -3.23
N ASN A 314 7.39 -10.56 -2.93
CA ASN A 314 8.57 -10.42 -3.77
C ASN A 314 8.38 -11.15 -5.11
N PRO A 315 8.72 -10.52 -6.26
CA PRO A 315 8.49 -11.12 -7.57
C PRO A 315 9.39 -12.33 -7.89
N GLU A 316 10.52 -12.53 -7.20
CA GLU A 316 11.49 -13.58 -7.50
C GLU A 316 11.75 -14.55 -6.33
N TYR A 317 11.87 -14.04 -5.11
CA TYR A 317 12.24 -14.81 -3.93
C TYR A 317 11.01 -15.32 -3.17
N ASP A 318 10.86 -16.65 -3.14
CA ASP A 318 9.73 -17.35 -2.49
C ASP A 318 9.59 -16.99 -1.00
N GLY A 319 8.36 -16.75 -0.55
CA GLY A 319 8.05 -16.43 0.84
C GLY A 319 8.48 -15.04 1.33
N MET A 320 9.22 -14.27 0.53
CA MET A 320 9.67 -12.93 0.93
C MET A 320 8.55 -11.89 0.73
N ILE A 321 8.17 -11.19 1.79
CA ILE A 321 7.03 -10.27 1.82
C ILE A 321 7.47 -8.95 2.46
N LEU A 322 7.02 -7.82 1.91
CA LEU A 322 7.09 -6.51 2.54
C LEU A 322 5.72 -6.09 3.05
N SER A 323 5.69 -5.47 4.22
CA SER A 323 4.51 -4.76 4.68
C SER A 323 4.86 -3.39 5.26
N GLY A 324 3.93 -2.46 5.16
CA GLY A 324 4.08 -1.08 5.62
C GLY A 324 2.84 -0.65 6.39
N GLY A 325 3.06 0.07 7.48
CA GLY A 325 2.00 0.44 8.41
C GLY A 325 1.97 1.92 8.78
N THR A 326 0.87 2.27 9.43
CA THR A 326 0.65 3.59 10.06
C THR A 326 1.38 3.74 11.40
N ASP A 327 2.08 2.69 11.82
CA ASP A 327 3.05 2.70 12.91
C ASP A 327 4.45 3.18 12.48
N SER A 328 4.55 3.75 11.28
CA SER A 328 5.81 4.25 10.69
C SER A 328 6.87 3.17 10.51
N THR A 329 6.46 1.91 10.33
CA THR A 329 7.38 0.79 10.09
C THR A 329 7.20 0.15 8.72
N VAL A 330 8.31 -0.31 8.15
CA VAL A 330 8.34 -1.30 7.07
C VAL A 330 8.86 -2.61 7.64
N ASN A 331 8.13 -3.70 7.48
CA ASN A 331 8.54 -5.02 7.93
C ASN A 331 8.89 -5.91 6.72
N LEU A 332 10.04 -6.58 6.80
CA LEU A 332 10.48 -7.60 5.86
C LEU A 332 10.28 -8.97 6.49
N TRP A 333 9.54 -9.82 5.79
CA TRP A 333 9.16 -11.14 6.26
C TRP A 333 9.73 -12.25 5.36
N LEU A 334 10.00 -13.41 5.95
CA LEU A 334 10.20 -14.67 5.27
C LEU A 334 9.17 -15.68 5.79
N ALA A 335 8.07 -15.81 5.05
CA ALA A 335 6.96 -16.67 5.42
C ALA A 335 7.06 -18.06 4.79
N SER A 336 6.60 -19.06 5.53
CA SER A 336 6.49 -20.43 5.03
C SER A 336 5.14 -20.60 4.35
N THR A 337 5.15 -20.65 3.02
CA THR A 337 3.91 -20.71 2.22
C THR A 337 3.49 -22.14 1.86
N ASN A 338 4.14 -23.15 2.47
CA ASN A 338 3.79 -24.57 2.31
C ASN A 338 2.87 -25.05 3.44
N HIS A 339 1.66 -25.46 3.08
CA HIS A 339 0.69 -26.01 4.04
C HIS A 339 1.17 -27.35 4.67
N ASP A 340 1.92 -28.17 3.92
CA ASP A 340 2.32 -29.50 4.39
C ASP A 340 3.41 -29.43 5.46
N GLU A 341 4.38 -28.52 5.35
CA GLU A 341 5.43 -28.31 6.36
C GLU A 341 4.86 -27.81 7.69
N LEU A 342 3.89 -26.89 7.64
CA LEU A 342 3.21 -26.35 8.83
C LEU A 342 2.37 -27.40 9.60
N THR A 343 1.91 -28.45 8.91
CA THR A 343 1.19 -29.56 9.57
C THR A 343 2.13 -30.58 10.21
N VAL A 344 3.31 -30.80 9.65
CA VAL A 344 4.32 -31.71 10.23
C VAL A 344 4.93 -31.11 11.50
N GLU A 345 5.14 -29.78 11.54
CA GLU A 345 5.63 -29.11 12.76
C GLU A 345 4.63 -29.11 13.93
N ARG A 346 3.33 -29.34 13.67
CA ARG A 346 2.31 -29.47 14.72
C ARG A 346 2.26 -30.85 15.37
N GLN A 347 2.92 -31.86 14.80
CA GLN A 347 3.01 -33.19 15.39
C GLN A 347 4.44 -33.74 15.36
N VAL A 348 5.08 -33.70 16.54
CA VAL A 348 6.30 -34.45 16.92
C VAL A 348 7.63 -33.87 16.42
N ASP A 349 8.18 -32.86 17.11
CA ASP A 349 9.41 -33.00 17.91
C ASP A 349 9.74 -31.68 18.64
N SER A 350 10.17 -31.78 19.90
CA SER A 350 10.50 -30.65 20.79
C SER A 350 11.82 -29.94 20.47
N SER A 351 12.17 -29.79 19.18
CA SER A 351 13.35 -29.05 18.74
C SER A 351 13.24 -28.39 17.35
N ALA A 352 12.05 -28.30 16.75
CA ALA A 352 11.86 -27.45 15.59
C ALA A 352 11.98 -25.98 16.05
N ARG A 353 13.09 -25.33 15.69
CA ARG A 353 13.30 -23.90 15.96
C ARG A 353 12.23 -23.14 15.17
N TRP A 354 11.26 -22.56 15.87
CA TRP A 354 10.42 -21.52 15.29
C TRP A 354 11.37 -20.40 14.83
N VAL A 355 11.60 -20.32 13.53
CA VAL A 355 12.32 -19.17 12.96
C VAL A 355 11.30 -18.05 12.93
N ASP A 356 11.59 -16.95 13.65
CA ASP A 356 10.77 -15.75 13.58
C ASP A 356 10.63 -15.35 12.09
N PRO A 357 9.40 -15.29 11.53
CA PRO A 357 9.21 -14.92 10.15
C PRO A 357 9.61 -13.46 9.88
N LEU A 358 9.73 -12.61 10.91
CA LEU A 358 10.21 -11.24 10.75
C LEU A 358 11.73 -11.22 10.56
N LEU A 359 12.19 -10.96 9.33
CA LEU A 359 13.62 -10.85 9.04
C LEU A 359 14.21 -9.51 9.50
N ASN A 360 13.46 -8.43 9.30
CA ASN A 360 13.89 -7.08 9.68
C ASN A 360 12.69 -6.14 9.82
N SER A 361 12.84 -5.11 10.66
CA SER A 361 11.89 -4.00 10.78
C SER A 361 12.63 -2.67 10.63
N TYR A 362 12.21 -1.87 9.65
CA TYR A 362 12.75 -0.54 9.37
C TYR A 362 11.82 0.50 10.01
N SER A 363 12.29 1.19 11.04
CA SER A 363 11.49 2.11 11.87
C SER A 363 12.02 3.56 11.88
N ASP A 364 12.86 3.91 10.91
CA ASP A 364 13.54 5.22 10.85
C ASP A 364 12.68 6.31 10.18
N TYR A 365 11.39 6.05 9.96
CA TYR A 365 10.42 6.97 9.36
C TYR A 365 9.75 7.85 10.41
N GLU A 366 9.47 9.09 10.06
CA GLU A 366 8.80 10.05 10.96
C GLU A 366 7.27 9.96 10.85
N ASP A 367 6.75 9.36 9.78
CA ASP A 367 5.32 9.27 9.48
C ASP A 367 4.94 7.90 8.88
N SER A 368 3.64 7.67 8.73
CA SER A 368 3.00 6.45 8.24
C SER A 368 3.50 6.05 6.84
N ILE A 369 3.67 4.75 6.63
CA ILE A 369 4.04 4.17 5.34
C ILE A 369 2.79 3.91 4.50
N TYR A 370 2.68 4.60 3.37
CA TYR A 370 1.56 4.44 2.44
C TYR A 370 1.94 3.70 1.17
N GLY A 371 3.18 3.89 0.69
CA GLY A 371 3.66 3.30 -0.55
C GLY A 371 4.76 2.26 -0.32
N LEU A 372 4.64 1.11 -0.99
CA LEU A 372 5.67 0.06 -1.02
C LEU A 372 5.69 -0.59 -2.40
N THR A 373 6.89 -0.80 -2.95
CA THR A 373 7.08 -1.52 -4.21
C THR A 373 8.43 -2.21 -4.25
N TRP A 374 8.45 -3.46 -4.74
CA TRP A 374 9.69 -4.11 -5.17
C TRP A 374 10.12 -3.55 -6.52
N SER A 375 11.43 -3.54 -6.80
CA SER A 375 11.92 -3.30 -8.15
C SER A 375 11.71 -4.56 -9.01
N SER A 376 11.15 -4.39 -10.22
CA SER A 376 11.07 -5.49 -11.18
C SER A 376 12.43 -5.81 -11.82
N ARG A 377 13.35 -4.85 -11.84
CA ARG A 377 14.69 -5.00 -12.42
C ARG A 377 15.66 -5.68 -11.47
N GLU A 378 15.65 -5.29 -10.20
CA GLU A 378 16.49 -5.87 -9.15
C GLU A 378 15.61 -6.36 -8.00
N PRO A 379 15.17 -7.63 -8.01
CA PRO A 379 14.20 -8.15 -7.03
C PRO A 379 14.70 -8.21 -5.58
N TRP A 380 15.95 -7.82 -5.30
CA TRP A 380 16.46 -7.60 -3.96
C TRP A 380 16.40 -6.13 -3.51
N ILE A 381 15.85 -5.24 -4.32
CA ILE A 381 15.67 -3.81 -4.01
C ILE A 381 14.19 -3.50 -3.87
N PHE A 382 13.84 -2.71 -2.86
CA PHE A 382 12.50 -2.14 -2.74
C PHE A 382 12.57 -0.64 -2.45
N ALA A 383 11.49 0.05 -2.79
CA ALA A 383 11.25 1.43 -2.42
C ALA A 383 10.05 1.51 -1.47
N SER A 384 10.16 2.41 -0.51
CA SER A 384 9.13 2.74 0.46
C SER A 384 8.88 4.23 0.49
N LEU A 385 7.65 4.62 0.81
CA LEU A 385 7.21 6.01 0.84
C LEU A 385 6.38 6.27 2.10
N SER A 386 6.86 7.19 2.93
CA SER A 386 6.11 7.73 4.06
C SER A 386 5.30 8.98 3.67
N TYR A 387 4.27 9.27 4.47
CA TYR A 387 3.30 10.33 4.20
C TYR A 387 3.90 11.73 4.07
N ASP A 388 4.95 11.99 4.84
CA ASP A 388 5.73 13.24 4.82
C ASP A 388 6.50 13.48 3.52
N GLY A 389 6.45 12.54 2.57
CA GLY A 389 7.12 12.64 1.27
C GLY A 389 8.53 12.06 1.26
N ARG A 390 8.94 11.30 2.28
CA ARG A 390 10.25 10.63 2.28
C ARG A 390 10.18 9.28 1.56
N VAL A 391 10.98 9.15 0.50
CA VAL A 391 11.26 7.89 -0.20
C VAL A 391 12.54 7.29 0.35
N VAL A 392 12.54 6.00 0.65
CA VAL A 392 13.74 5.25 1.01
C VAL A 392 13.83 4.00 0.16
N VAL A 393 14.99 3.80 -0.47
CA VAL A 393 15.32 2.61 -1.26
C VAL A 393 16.32 1.75 -0.48
N GLU A 394 15.98 0.48 -0.30
CA GLU A 394 16.71 -0.48 0.52
C GLU A 394 17.05 -1.74 -0.26
N SER A 395 18.15 -2.38 0.12
CA SER A 395 18.59 -3.66 -0.44
C SER A 395 18.47 -4.77 0.59
N VAL A 396 17.79 -5.86 0.22
CA VAL A 396 17.62 -7.05 1.07
C VAL A 396 18.60 -8.17 0.72
N LYS A 397 19.63 -7.87 -0.07
CA LYS A 397 20.61 -8.86 -0.57
C LYS A 397 21.32 -9.66 0.54
N SER A 398 21.47 -9.07 1.73
CA SER A 398 22.03 -9.73 2.91
C SER A 398 21.13 -10.83 3.48
N PHE A 399 19.81 -10.73 3.30
CA PHE A 399 18.82 -11.67 3.81
C PHE A 399 18.50 -12.80 2.83
N ILE A 400 18.88 -12.63 1.56
CA ILE A 400 18.67 -13.65 0.52
C ILE A 400 19.64 -14.82 0.76
N PRO A 401 19.15 -16.07 0.85
CA PRO A 401 20.00 -17.24 1.02
C PRO A 401 21.03 -17.34 -0.12
N LYS A 402 22.31 -17.46 0.23
CA LYS A 402 23.35 -17.77 -0.76
C LYS A 402 23.16 -19.24 -1.18
N LYS A 403 22.85 -19.45 -2.47
CA LYS A 403 22.78 -20.79 -3.07
C LYS A 403 24.14 -21.49 -3.07
#